data_AF-A0A9D3YTG0-F1
#
_entry.id   AF-A0A9D3YTG0-F1
#
_cell.length_a   1.000
_cell.length_b   1.000
_cell.length_c   1.000
_cell.angle_alpha   90.00
_cell.angle_beta   90.00
_cell.angle_gamma   90.00
#
_symmetry.space_group_name_H-M   'P 1'
#
loop_
_entity.id
_entity.type
_entity.pdbx_description
1 polymer ?
#
loop_
_entity_poly.entity_id
_entity_poly.type
_entity_poly.pdbx_seq_one_letter_code
_entity_poly.pdbx_strand_id
1 'polypeptide(L)'
;MVNVKGDTCYNNPIFKSDATPFQAGTIAVTTMCENNTKNKQILGVHVANKLCRAAAVLRNKGKQVECPNYRGHCSASVSEREQIGNEGKWNRSLSTQISQDIKIANFTCDGDSRAFQ
;
A
#
# COMPACT_ATOMS: atom_id res chain seq x y z
N MET A 1 -14.22 -19.58 8.65
CA MET A 1 -12.89 -18.94 8.60
C MET A 1 -12.34 -19.14 7.20
N VAL A 2 -11.56 -18.19 6.68
CA VAL A 2 -11.11 -18.16 5.28
C VAL A 2 -9.59 -18.12 5.22
N ASN A 3 -8.99 -18.99 4.41
CA ASN A 3 -7.58 -18.93 4.04
C ASN A 3 -7.43 -17.89 2.94
N VAL A 4 -6.44 -17.03 3.06
CA VAL A 4 -6.25 -15.92 2.13
C VAL A 4 -4.85 -15.92 1.56
N LYS A 5 -4.72 -15.45 0.33
CA LYS A 5 -3.45 -15.06 -0.26
C LYS A 5 -3.42 -13.55 -0.45
N GLY A 6 -2.29 -12.93 -0.20
CA GLY A 6 -2.07 -11.50 -0.40
C GLY A 6 -0.78 -11.27 -1.17
N ASP A 7 -0.80 -10.23 -2.00
CA ASP A 7 0.37 -9.74 -2.72
C ASP A 7 0.26 -8.22 -2.88
N THR A 8 1.40 -7.56 -2.93
CA THR A 8 1.50 -6.11 -3.16
C THR A 8 2.34 -5.81 -4.39
N CYS A 9 1.71 -5.20 -5.39
CA CYS A 9 2.40 -4.66 -6.55
C CYS A 9 2.73 -3.18 -6.35
N TYR A 10 3.88 -2.75 -6.84
CA TYR A 10 4.34 -1.36 -6.76
C TYR A 10 4.41 -0.75 -8.15
N ASN A 11 3.95 0.49 -8.28
CA ASN A 11 3.96 1.20 -9.55
C ASN A 11 4.80 2.48 -9.49
N ASN A 12 5.41 2.77 -10.64
CA ASN A 12 6.39 3.83 -10.94
C ASN A 12 7.70 3.78 -10.15
N PRO A 13 8.86 3.61 -10.80
CA PRO A 13 10.12 3.96 -10.18
C PRO A 13 10.20 5.49 -10.05
N ILE A 14 10.36 6.03 -8.83
CA ILE A 14 10.95 7.37 -8.67
C ILE A 14 12.42 7.20 -8.34
N PHE A 15 13.24 7.89 -9.14
CA PHE A 15 14.56 8.47 -8.87
C PHE A 15 15.13 8.13 -7.48
N LYS A 16 16.10 7.21 -7.46
CA LYS A 16 16.84 6.64 -6.31
C LYS A 16 16.16 5.49 -5.57
N SER A 17 16.47 4.28 -6.04
CA SER A 17 16.34 3.01 -5.29
C SER A 17 17.39 2.84 -4.20
N ASP A 18 18.44 3.66 -4.20
CA ASP A 18 19.71 3.33 -3.53
C ASP A 18 19.68 3.49 -1.99
N ALA A 19 18.57 3.97 -1.44
CA ALA A 19 18.43 4.31 -0.02
C ALA A 19 17.32 3.51 0.72
N THR A 20 16.64 2.56 0.06
CA THR A 20 15.56 1.80 0.71
C THR A 20 15.81 0.29 0.64
N PRO A 21 15.71 -0.45 1.77
CA PRO A 21 15.78 -1.91 1.77
C PRO A 21 14.55 -2.58 1.14
N PHE A 22 13.58 -1.79 0.66
CA PHE A 22 12.30 -2.23 0.10
C PHE A 22 12.11 -1.72 -1.34
N GLN A 23 11.17 -2.31 -2.08
CA GLN A 23 10.84 -1.93 -3.46
C GLN A 23 10.47 -0.44 -3.56
N ALA A 24 11.09 0.25 -4.53
CA ALA A 24 10.81 1.65 -4.82
C ALA A 24 9.47 1.78 -5.55
N GLY A 25 8.68 2.80 -5.18
CA GLY A 25 7.38 3.04 -5.77
C GLY A 25 6.77 4.37 -5.33
N THR A 26 5.76 4.81 -6.09
CA THR A 26 4.89 5.92 -5.67
C THR A 26 3.49 5.46 -5.32
N ILE A 27 3.11 4.29 -5.81
CA ILE A 27 1.84 3.65 -5.55
C ILE A 27 2.12 2.20 -5.16
N ALA A 28 1.44 1.71 -4.13
CA ALA A 28 1.38 0.30 -3.80
C ALA A 28 -0.08 -0.17 -3.85
N VAL A 29 -0.32 -1.30 -4.48
CA VAL A 29 -1.63 -1.93 -4.59
C VAL A 29 -1.54 -3.31 -3.96
N THR A 30 -2.16 -3.48 -2.81
CA THR A 30 -2.25 -4.76 -2.11
C THR A 30 -3.59 -5.38 -2.38
N THR A 31 -3.59 -6.62 -2.87
CA THR A 31 -4.81 -7.38 -3.15
C THR A 31 -4.84 -8.62 -2.27
N MET A 32 -5.98 -8.89 -1.65
CA MET A 32 -6.20 -10.11 -0.88
C MET A 32 -7.33 -10.93 -1.50
N CYS A 33 -7.06 -12.21 -1.75
CA CYS A 33 -8.03 -13.14 -2.32
C CYS A 33 -8.26 -14.34 -1.39
N GLU A 34 -9.49 -14.85 -1.34
CA GLU A 34 -9.78 -16.12 -0.69
C GLU A 34 -9.18 -17.29 -1.47
N ASN A 35 -8.77 -18.32 -0.73
CA ASN A 35 -8.16 -19.52 -1.28
C ASN A 35 -8.95 -20.81 -0.95
N ASN A 36 -10.20 -20.69 -0.54
CA ASN A 36 -11.07 -21.81 -0.14
C ASN A 36 -11.91 -22.33 -1.30
N THR A 37 -12.38 -21.45 -2.19
CA THR A 37 -13.30 -21.81 -3.27
C THR A 37 -12.58 -21.89 -4.62
N LYS A 38 -13.28 -22.39 -5.65
CA LYS A 38 -12.76 -22.39 -7.03
C LYS A 38 -12.74 -20.99 -7.64
N ASN A 39 -13.60 -20.10 -7.16
CA ASN A 39 -13.79 -18.77 -7.76
C ASN A 39 -12.68 -17.78 -7.35
N LYS A 40 -11.98 -18.04 -6.24
CA LYS A 40 -10.83 -17.24 -5.74
C LYS A 40 -11.17 -15.75 -5.67
N GLN A 41 -12.26 -15.43 -5.01
CA GLN A 41 -12.78 -14.05 -4.93
C GLN A 41 -11.79 -13.09 -4.27
N ILE A 42 -11.73 -11.86 -4.78
CA ILE A 42 -11.02 -10.75 -4.14
C ILE A 42 -11.83 -10.32 -2.92
N LEU A 43 -11.23 -10.41 -1.73
CA LEU A 43 -11.84 -9.99 -0.48
C LEU A 43 -11.62 -8.51 -0.20
N GLY A 44 -10.54 -7.94 -0.74
CA GLY A 44 -10.29 -6.51 -0.62
C GLY A 44 -9.05 -6.06 -1.37
N VAL A 45 -9.00 -4.75 -1.59
CA VAL A 45 -7.89 -4.05 -2.25
C VAL A 45 -7.54 -2.83 -1.43
N HIS A 46 -6.25 -2.67 -1.12
CA HIS A 46 -5.72 -1.46 -0.50
C HIS A 46 -4.81 -0.74 -1.49
N VAL A 47 -4.99 0.58 -1.62
CA VAL A 47 -4.15 1.42 -2.49
C VAL A 47 -3.46 2.49 -1.64
N ALA A 48 -2.15 2.37 -1.51
CA ALA A 48 -1.29 3.40 -0.94
C ALA A 48 -0.73 4.28 -2.06
N ASN A 49 -0.83 5.60 -1.94
CA ASN A 49 -0.45 6.56 -2.97
C ASN A 49 0.29 7.75 -2.37
N LYS A 50 1.47 8.08 -2.91
CA LYS A 50 2.25 9.27 -2.56
C LYS A 50 1.91 10.49 -3.41
N LEU A 51 1.21 10.31 -4.53
CA LEU A 51 1.02 11.35 -5.54
C LEU A 51 -0.15 12.27 -5.17
N CYS A 52 0.15 13.57 -5.19
CA CYS A 52 -0.88 14.59 -5.14
C CYS A 52 -0.65 15.69 -6.18
N ARG A 53 -1.56 15.77 -7.17
CA ARG A 53 -1.49 16.77 -8.24
C ARG A 53 -1.55 18.20 -7.70
N ALA A 54 -2.44 18.47 -6.75
CA ALA A 54 -2.59 19.79 -6.18
C ALA A 54 -1.33 20.23 -5.39
N ALA A 55 -0.72 19.32 -4.61
CA ALA A 55 0.56 19.58 -3.96
C ALA A 55 1.69 19.82 -4.98
N ALA A 56 1.76 19.04 -6.06
CA ALA A 56 2.75 19.23 -7.12
C ALA A 56 2.64 20.62 -7.77
N VAL A 57 1.42 21.08 -8.07
CA VAL A 57 1.18 22.43 -8.60
C VAL A 57 1.63 23.52 -7.61
N LEU A 58 1.36 23.35 -6.32
CA LEU A 58 1.76 24.32 -5.30
C LEU A 58 3.29 24.38 -5.12
N ARG A 59 3.97 23.23 -5.18
CA ARG A 59 5.44 23.16 -5.13
C ARG A 59 6.11 23.79 -6.35
N ASN A 60 5.54 23.59 -7.54
CA ASN A 60 6.01 24.28 -8.75
C ASN A 60 5.87 25.80 -8.66
N LYS A 61 5.00 26.31 -7.78
CA LYS A 61 4.86 27.74 -7.45
C LYS A 61 5.75 28.18 -6.28
N GLY A 62 6.69 27.35 -5.83
CA GLY A 62 7.62 27.65 -4.73
C GLY A 62 7.04 27.48 -3.32
N LYS A 63 5.84 26.92 -3.16
CA LYS A 63 5.26 26.67 -1.83
C LYS A 63 5.76 25.35 -1.26
N GLN A 64 6.13 25.34 0.02
CA GLN A 64 6.41 24.10 0.74
C GLN A 64 5.10 23.46 1.20
N VAL A 65 4.82 22.25 0.71
CA VAL A 65 3.57 21.51 0.97
C VAL A 65 3.90 20.06 1.28
N GLU A 66 3.53 19.59 2.47
CA GLU A 66 3.72 18.20 2.89
C GLU A 66 2.43 17.38 2.76
N CYS A 67 2.50 16.26 2.04
CA CYS A 67 1.42 15.29 1.91
C CYS A 67 1.55 14.18 2.98
N PRO A 68 0.46 13.58 3.48
CA PRO A 68 -0.93 13.83 3.11
C PRO A 68 -1.59 15.04 3.83
N ASN A 69 -0.91 15.66 4.80
CA ASN A 69 -1.50 16.54 5.81
C ASN A 69 -1.58 18.04 5.45
N TYR A 70 -1.67 18.41 4.18
CA TYR A 70 -1.80 19.83 3.81
C TYR A 70 -3.26 20.26 3.67
N ARG A 71 -3.55 21.54 4.02
CA ARG A 71 -4.90 22.10 3.94
C ARG A 71 -5.38 22.15 2.49
N GLY A 72 -6.50 21.50 2.20
CA GLY A 72 -7.10 21.41 0.88
C GLY A 72 -7.40 19.97 0.47
N HIS A 73 -7.49 19.71 -0.84
CA HIS A 73 -7.74 18.37 -1.37
C HIS A 73 -6.42 17.64 -1.65
N CYS A 74 -6.01 16.77 -0.73
CA CYS A 74 -4.85 15.89 -0.91
C CYS A 74 -5.29 14.49 -1.32
N SER A 75 -4.78 14.00 -2.46
CA SER A 75 -5.04 12.64 -2.95
C SER A 75 -4.00 11.61 -2.49
N ALA A 76 -2.91 12.05 -1.85
CA ALA A 76 -1.94 11.14 -1.28
C ALA A 76 -2.53 10.52 0.00
N SER A 77 -2.38 9.20 0.14
CA SER A 77 -2.73 8.48 1.36
C SER A 77 -1.52 8.22 2.26
N VAL A 78 -0.31 8.37 1.72
CA VAL A 78 0.95 8.14 2.44
C VAL A 78 1.90 9.30 2.22
N SER A 79 2.81 9.51 3.17
CA SER A 79 3.83 10.55 3.05
C SER A 79 4.86 10.17 1.97
N GLU A 80 5.41 11.18 1.28
CA GLU A 80 6.46 10.96 0.29
C GLU A 80 7.74 10.36 0.88
N ARG A 81 8.05 10.74 2.13
CA ARG A 81 9.20 10.25 2.88
C ARG A 81 9.01 8.82 3.40
N GLU A 82 7.77 8.33 3.41
CA GLU A 82 7.46 7.01 3.91
C GLU A 82 7.97 5.92 2.96
N GLN A 83 8.49 4.82 3.48
CA GLN A 83 8.91 3.68 2.65
C GLN A 83 7.68 2.95 2.12
N ILE A 84 7.43 3.05 0.81
CA ILE A 84 6.23 2.44 0.23
C ILE A 84 6.37 0.93 0.09
N GLY A 85 7.57 0.39 -0.08
CA GLY A 85 7.82 -1.04 -0.27
C GLY A 85 7.58 -1.94 0.95
N ASN A 86 7.01 -1.40 2.03
CA ASN A 86 6.70 -2.18 3.22
C ASN A 86 5.39 -2.96 3.01
N GLU A 87 5.45 -4.07 2.28
CA GLU A 87 4.30 -4.93 2.00
C GLU A 87 3.60 -5.40 3.29
N GLY A 88 4.36 -5.72 4.35
CA GLY A 88 3.80 -6.16 5.63
C GLY A 88 2.85 -5.12 6.24
N LYS A 89 3.16 -3.82 6.10
CA LYS A 89 2.28 -2.72 6.51
C LYS A 89 0.95 -2.75 5.76
N TRP A 90 0.99 -2.91 4.43
CA TRP A 90 -0.22 -2.86 3.61
C TRP A 90 -1.09 -4.10 3.80
N ASN A 91 -0.48 -5.28 3.87
CA ASN A 91 -1.16 -6.53 4.19
C ASN A 91 -1.82 -6.46 5.58
N ARG A 92 -1.16 -5.88 6.59
CA ARG A 92 -1.74 -5.68 7.92
C ARG A 92 -2.94 -4.72 7.88
N SER A 93 -2.81 -3.60 7.16
CA SER A 93 -3.89 -2.61 6.99
C SER A 93 -5.13 -3.26 6.37
N LEU A 94 -4.95 -3.97 5.26
CA LEU A 94 -6.03 -4.66 4.56
C LEU A 94 -6.62 -5.82 5.39
N SER A 95 -5.78 -6.61 6.05
CA SER A 95 -6.23 -7.70 6.93
C SER A 95 -7.08 -7.18 8.09
N THR A 96 -6.70 -6.03 8.67
CA THR A 96 -7.46 -5.40 9.77
C THR A 96 -8.83 -4.94 9.30
N GLN A 97 -8.93 -4.40 8.09
CA GLN A 97 -10.21 -3.99 7.47
C GLN A 97 -11.10 -5.22 7.21
N ILE A 98 -10.57 -6.25 6.54
CA ILE A 98 -11.33 -7.45 6.18
C ILE A 98 -11.74 -8.26 7.42
N SER A 99 -10.92 -8.24 8.49
CA SER A 99 -11.20 -8.98 9.73
C SER A 99 -12.44 -8.49 10.48
N GLN A 100 -12.99 -7.32 10.13
CA GLN A 100 -14.25 -6.82 10.67
C GLN A 100 -15.44 -7.66 10.18
N ASP A 101 -15.36 -8.18 8.96
CA ASP A 101 -16.44 -8.93 8.32
C ASP A 101 -16.13 -10.43 8.17
N ILE A 102 -14.84 -10.79 8.02
CA ILE A 102 -14.40 -12.15 7.68
C ILE A 102 -13.29 -12.62 8.62
N LYS A 103 -13.50 -13.75 9.30
CA LYS A 103 -12.44 -14.40 10.10
C LYS A 103 -11.39 -15.06 9.19
N ILE A 104 -10.18 -14.50 9.16
CA ILE A 104 -9.01 -15.07 8.47
C ILE A 104 -8.42 -16.23 9.28
N ALA A 105 -8.20 -17.39 8.66
CA ALA A 105 -7.56 -18.55 9.28
C ALA A 105 -6.06 -18.58 9.04
N ASN A 106 -5.64 -18.43 7.78
CA ASN A 106 -4.23 -18.47 7.37
C ASN A 106 -3.99 -17.41 6.29
N PHE A 107 -2.81 -16.80 6.29
CA PHE A 107 -2.37 -15.82 5.30
C PHE A 107 -1.13 -16.33 4.57
N THR A 108 -1.15 -16.33 3.23
CA THR A 108 -0.03 -16.72 2.38
C THR A 108 0.42 -15.52 1.53
N CYS A 109 1.72 -15.25 1.51
CA CYS A 109 2.39 -14.25 0.65
C CYS A 109 3.69 -14.84 0.10
N ASP A 110 4.31 -14.17 -0.87
CA ASP A 110 5.55 -14.62 -1.53
C ASP A 110 6.81 -14.45 -0.67
N GLY A 111 6.72 -13.71 0.44
CA GLY A 111 7.80 -13.55 1.42
C GLY A 111 8.79 -12.43 1.10
N ASP A 112 8.54 -11.62 0.06
CA ASP A 112 9.34 -10.43 -0.24
C ASP A 112 9.19 -9.37 0.86
N SER A 113 8.06 -9.40 1.56
CA SER A 113 7.96 -8.83 2.88
C SER A 113 8.64 -9.71 3.93
N ARG A 114 9.72 -9.19 4.53
CA ARG A 114 10.10 -9.56 5.91
C ARG A 114 9.03 -9.08 6.92
N ALA A 115 7.76 -9.46 6.72
CA ALA A 115 6.58 -9.01 7.48
C ALA A 115 6.49 -9.62 8.89
N PHE A 116 7.30 -10.63 9.19
CA PHE A 116 7.38 -11.24 10.52
C PHE A 116 8.75 -10.94 11.17
N GLN A 117 8.83 -9.76 11.76
CA GLN A 117 9.57 -9.52 13.00
C GLN A 117 8.60 -8.91 14.02
#